data_AF-A0A936AGB3-F1
#
_entry.id   AF-A0A936AGB3-F1
#
_cell.length_a   1.000
_cell.length_b   1.000
_cell.length_c   1.000
_cell.angle_alpha   90.00
_cell.angle_beta   90.00
_cell.angle_gamma   90.00
#
_symmetry.space_group_name_H-M   'P 1'
#
loop_
_entity.id
_entity.type
_entity.pdbx_description
1 polymer ?
#
loop_
_entity_poly.entity_id
_entity_poly.type
_entity_poly.pdbx_seq_one_letter_code
_entity_poly.pdbx_strand_id
1 'polypeptide(L)' 'MALEKERDEFLKLIVKVRDDKRDFENNYEKFAREKYYMSKSDEDVFIIEKQ' A
#
# COMPACT_ATOMS: atom_id res chain seq x y z
N MET A 1 -27.74 -4.38 -7.30
CA MET A 1 -26.58 -5.30 -7.31
C MET A 1 -25.27 -4.67 -7.80
N ALA A 2 -25.13 -4.15 -9.03
CA ALA A 2 -23.86 -3.54 -9.48
C ALA A 2 -23.42 -2.34 -8.62
N LEU A 3 -24.34 -1.40 -8.37
CA LEU A 3 -24.09 -0.20 -7.56
C LEU A 3 -23.77 -0.51 -6.09
N GLU A 4 -24.35 -1.58 -5.54
CA GLU A 4 -24.06 -1.99 -4.16
C GLU A 4 -22.67 -2.59 -4.05
N LYS A 5 -22.25 -3.37 -5.05
CA LYS A 5 -20.89 -3.92 -5.13
C LYS A 5 -19.86 -2.80 -5.28
N GLU A 6 -20.09 -1.84 -6.17
CA GLU A 6 -19.20 -0.67 -6.34
C GLU A 6 -19.11 0.15 -5.06
N ARG A 7 -20.26 0.42 -4.41
CA ARG A 7 -20.29 1.09 -3.10
C ARG A 7 -19.43 0.36 -2.08
N ASP A 8 -19.57 -0.96 -1.97
CA ASP A 8 -18.84 -1.76 -0.99
C ASP A 8 -17.33 -1.83 -1.31
N GLU A 9 -16.96 -1.83 -2.59
CA GLU A 9 -15.57 -1.69 -3.04
C GLU A 9 -14.99 -0.32 -2.66
N PHE A 10 -15.73 0.77 -2.90
CA PHE A 10 -15.28 2.11 -2.50
C PHE A 10 -15.13 2.24 -0.98
N LEU A 11 -16.03 1.65 -0.19
CA LEU A 11 -15.90 1.63 1.28
C LEU A 11 -14.62 0.92 1.72
N LYS A 12 -14.27 -0.21 1.10
CA LYS A 12 -12.99 -0.91 1.37
C LYS A 12 -11.79 -0.06 0.97
N LEU A 13 -11.85 0.63 -0.17
CA LEU A 13 -10.79 1.54 -0.60
C LEU A 13 -10.61 2.72 0.37
N ILE A 14 -11.69 3.29 0.88
CA ILE A 14 -11.62 4.39 1.87
C ILE A 14 -10.90 3.92 3.14
N VAL A 15 -11.24 2.73 3.65
CA VAL A 15 -10.55 2.17 4.83
C VAL A 15 -9.07 1.97 4.54
N LYS A 16 -8.75 1.32 3.40
CA LYS A 16 -7.36 1.08 2.98
C LYS A 16 -6.55 2.38 2.87
N VAL A 17 -7.10 3.43 2.27
CA VAL A 17 -6.42 4.72 2.12
C VAL A 17 -6.17 5.40 3.48
N ARG A 18 -7.08 5.24 4.45
CA ARG A 18 -6.89 5.78 5.80
C ARG A 18 -5.77 5.06 6.54
N ASP A 19 -5.71 3.74 6.42
CA ASP A 19 -4.64 2.94 7.03
C ASP A 19 -3.29 3.24 6.36
N ASP A 20 -3.25 3.28 5.02
CA ASP A 20 -2.04 3.64 4.25
C ASP A 20 -1.55 5.05 4.65
N LYS A 21 -2.46 6.01 4.84
CA LYS A 21 -2.12 7.37 5.31
C LYS A 21 -1.51 7.33 6.70
N ARG A 22 -2.08 6.56 7.62
CA ARG A 22 -1.57 6.42 8.99
C ARG A 22 -0.17 5.83 8.99
N ASP A 23 0.08 4.80 8.18
CA ASP A 23 1.40 4.17 8.07
C ASP A 23 2.44 5.13 7.46
N PHE A 24 2.04 5.87 6.43
CA PHE A 24 2.85 6.92 5.82
C PHE A 24 3.24 8.02 6.83
N GLU A 25 2.29 8.50 7.63
CA GLU A 25 2.53 9.56 8.63
C GLU A 25 3.37 9.06 9.81
N ASN A 26 3.24 7.79 10.20
CA ASN A 26 4.03 7.20 11.29
C ASN A 26 5.47 6.87 10.87
N ASN A 27 5.66 6.32 9.67
CA ASN A 27 6.98 5.96 9.16
C ASN A 27 7.00 5.93 7.62
N TYR A 28 7.28 7.09 7.04
CA TYR A 28 7.37 7.31 5.60
C TYR A 28 8.34 6.36 4.89
N GLU A 29 9.54 6.15 5.43
CA GLU A 29 10.55 5.31 4.78
C GLU A 29 10.11 3.85 4.73
N LYS A 30 9.58 3.32 5.83
CA LYS A 30 9.03 1.96 5.87
C LYS A 30 7.89 1.81 4.85
N PHE A 31 6.96 2.75 4.82
CA PHE A 31 5.85 2.72 3.87
C PHE A 31 6.33 2.74 2.42
N ALA A 32 7.27 3.62 2.07
CA ALA A 32 7.85 3.69 0.73
C ALA A 32 8.55 2.38 0.30
N ARG A 33 9.32 1.79 1.22
CA ARG A 33 10.07 0.54 0.98
C ARG A 33 9.14 -0.66 0.82
N GLU A 34 8.13 -0.80 1.68
CA GLU A 34 7.25 -1.98 1.68
C GLU A 34 6.14 -1.88 0.63
N LYS A 35 5.56 -0.69 0.45
CA LYS A 35 4.42 -0.49 -0.46
C LYS A 35 4.83 -0.34 -1.92
N TYR A 36 5.95 0.34 -2.16
CA TYR A 36 6.41 0.71 -3.50
C TYR A 36 7.77 0.12 -3.86
N TYR A 37 8.35 -0.73 -3.00
CA TYR A 37 9.67 -1.34 -3.21
C TYR A 37 10.77 -0.31 -3.49
N MET A 38 10.62 0.91 -2.95
CA MET A 38 11.61 1.97 -3.13
C MET A 38 12.89 1.62 -2.39
N SER A 39 14.02 1.95 -3.00
CA SER A 39 15.35 1.83 -2.40
C SER A 39 16.19 3.06 -2.72
N LYS A 40 17.29 3.19 -1.99
CA LYS A 40 18.33 4.17 -2.31
C LYS A 40 19.18 3.68 -3.47
N SER A 41 19.90 4.59 -4.12
CA SER A 41 20.72 4.29 -5.30
C SER A 41 21.91 3.36 -5.00
N ASP A 42 22.27 3.21 -3.73
CA ASP A 42 23.36 2.36 -3.23
C ASP A 42 22.86 1.02 -2.67
N GLU A 43 21.58 0.68 -2.85
CA GLU A 43 20.96 -0.54 -2.34
C GLU A 43 20.49 -1.46 -3.47
N ASP A 44 20.88 -2.73 -3.40
CA ASP A 44 20.32 -3.80 -4.24
C ASP A 44 19.02 -4.36 -3.60
N VAL A 45 17.93 -4.40 -4.37
CA VAL A 45 16.62 -4.92 -3.92
C VAL A 45 16.31 -6.23 -4.62
N PHE A 46 15.96 -7.25 -3.83
CA PHE A 46 15.55 -8.56 -4.33
C PHE A 46 14.08 -8.81 -3.96
N ILE A 47 13.21 -8.93 -4.96
CA ILE A 47 11.80 -9.33 -4.77
C ILE A 47 11.70 -10.83 -5.04
N ILE A 48 11.34 -11.59 -4.02
CA ILE A 48 11.17 -13.05 -4.11
C ILE A 48 9.68 -13.36 -4.09
N GLU A 49 9.14 -13.77 -5.24
CA GLU A 49 7.78 -14.28 -5.31
C GLU A 49 7.75 -15.73 -4.78
N LYS A 50 6.84 -16.01 -3.85
CA LYS A 50 6.53 -17.39 -3.47
C LYS A 50 5.62 -17.98 -4.55
N GLN A 51 6.06 -19.05 -5.20
CA GLN A 51 5.23 -19.88 -6.08
C GLN A 51 4.12 -20.57 -5.29
#